data_AF-A0A3N5X9F7-F1
#
_entry.id   AF-A0A3N5X9F7-F1
#
_cell.length_a   1.000
_cell.length_b   1.000
_cell.length_c   1.000
_cell.angle_alpha   90.00
_cell.angle_beta   90.00
_cell.angle_gamma   90.00
#
_symmetry.space_group_name_H-M   'P 1'
#
loop_
_entity.id
_entity.type
_entity.pdbx_description
1 polymer ?
#
loop_
_entity_poly.entity_id
_entity_poly.type
_entity_poly.pdbx_seq_one_letter_code
_entity_poly.pdbx_strand_id
1 'polypeptide(L)'
;MTHEGPARRPGISRRAFTRLLALTAPATVAAREAFGQDPPALPPTPAHPTEAFWQSVRQQFTLPAGVAILNAANLCPACRPAADALARVTRAIDDDPSLENRRQFGEGREAARRTIAA
;
A
#
# COMPACT_ATOMS: atom_id res chain seq x y z
N MET A 1 57.43 16.23 22.67
CA MET A 1 55.96 16.09 22.69
C MET A 1 55.52 15.47 21.39
N THR A 2 55.30 14.15 21.37
CA THR A 2 54.76 13.42 20.21
C THR A 2 53.24 13.48 20.29
N HIS A 3 52.62 14.12 19.30
CA HIS A 3 51.17 14.26 19.22
C HIS A 3 50.59 12.96 18.63
N GLU A 4 49.99 12.11 19.46
CA GLU A 4 49.16 11.01 18.94
C GLU A 4 47.90 11.60 18.28
N GLY A 5 47.63 11.18 17.05
CA GLY A 5 46.40 11.52 16.34
C GLY A 5 45.20 10.70 16.83
N PRO A 6 43.97 11.21 16.71
CA PRO A 6 42.79 10.52 17.22
C PRO A 6 42.57 9.16 16.56
N ALA A 7 42.39 8.13 17.40
CA ALA A 7 42.10 6.77 16.96
C ALA A 7 40.87 6.72 16.05
N ARG A 8 41.07 6.20 14.84
CA ARG A 8 40.03 6.00 13.82
C ARG A 8 38.95 5.06 14.38
N ARG A 9 37.71 5.54 14.53
CA ARG A 9 36.57 4.69 14.89
C ARG A 9 36.47 3.52 13.88
N PRO A 10 36.41 2.25 14.30
CA PRO A 10 36.27 1.15 13.36
C PRO A 10 34.89 1.25 12.69
N GLY A 11 34.90 1.62 11.40
CA GLY A 11 33.71 1.59 10.57
C GLY A 11 33.31 0.16 10.24
N ILE A 12 32.01 -0.09 10.06
CA ILE A 12 31.52 -1.40 9.61
C ILE A 12 32.12 -1.69 8.23
N SER A 13 32.87 -2.80 8.11
CA SER A 13 33.44 -3.20 6.83
C SER A 13 32.34 -3.65 5.86
N ARG A 14 32.55 -3.49 4.55
CA ARG A 14 31.63 -4.00 3.51
C ARG A 14 31.30 -5.48 3.71
N ARG A 15 32.27 -6.28 4.16
CA ARG A 15 32.11 -7.71 4.46
C ARG A 15 31.27 -7.97 5.71
N ALA A 16 31.40 -7.14 6.74
CA ALA A 16 30.55 -7.22 7.92
C ALA A 16 29.12 -6.82 7.60
N PHE A 17 28.93 -5.78 6.77
CA PHE A 17 27.64 -5.36 6.26
C PHE A 17 26.95 -6.45 5.42
N THR A 18 27.66 -7.08 4.47
CA THR A 18 27.06 -8.15 3.64
C THR A 18 26.70 -9.39 4.45
N ARG A 19 27.49 -9.73 5.48
CA ARG A 19 27.14 -10.82 6.42
C ARG A 19 25.90 -10.50 7.23
N LEU A 20 25.79 -9.28 7.76
CA LEU A 20 24.59 -8.82 8.49
C LEU A 20 23.35 -8.76 7.60
N LEU A 21 23.49 -8.29 6.36
CA LEU A 21 22.42 -8.28 5.37
C LEU A 21 21.98 -9.71 5.01
N ALA A 22 22.92 -10.63 4.78
CA ALA A 22 22.61 -12.03 4.45
C ALA A 22 21.90 -12.76 5.61
N LEU A 23 22.22 -12.42 6.86
CA LEU A 23 21.56 -13.00 8.04
C LEU A 23 20.13 -12.49 8.24
N THR A 24 19.80 -11.29 7.78
CA THR A 24 18.48 -10.65 8.01
C THR A 24 17.58 -10.64 6.78
N ALA A 25 18.14 -10.78 5.57
CA ALA A 25 17.42 -10.79 4.30
C ALA A 25 16.30 -11.85 4.19
N PRO A 26 16.45 -13.10 4.69
CA PRO A 26 15.39 -14.09 4.57
C PRO A 26 14.14 -13.70 5.36
N ALA A 27 14.32 -13.13 6.56
CA ALA A 27 13.22 -12.74 7.43
C ALA A 27 12.46 -11.51 6.92
N THR A 28 13.16 -10.55 6.30
CA THR A 28 12.52 -9.36 5.71
C THR A 28 11.74 -9.67 4.44
N VAL A 29 12.23 -10.61 3.61
CA VAL A 29 11.49 -11.08 2.42
C VAL A 29 10.23 -11.84 2.84
N ALA A 30 10.33 -12.79 3.77
CA ALA A 30 9.17 -13.54 4.26
C ALA A 30 8.12 -12.64 4.95
N ALA A 31 8.56 -11.66 5.75
CA ALA A 31 7.64 -10.69 6.33
C ALA A 31 6.98 -9.82 5.25
N ARG A 32 7.73 -9.38 4.23
CA ARG A 32 7.18 -8.62 3.11
C ARG A 32 6.17 -9.43 2.30
N GLU A 33 6.36 -10.73 2.12
CA GLU A 33 5.36 -11.58 1.47
C GLU A 33 4.14 -11.79 2.36
N ALA A 34 4.32 -12.09 3.66
CA ALA A 34 3.21 -12.28 4.59
C ALA A 34 2.36 -11.02 4.81
N PHE A 35 2.97 -9.83 4.76
CA PHE A 35 2.30 -8.54 4.98
C PHE A 35 2.02 -7.75 3.69
N GLY A 36 2.50 -8.23 2.54
CA GLY A 36 2.44 -7.51 1.26
C GLY A 36 1.64 -8.20 0.16
N GLN A 37 0.98 -9.32 0.47
CA GLN A 37 0.00 -9.91 -0.46
C GLN A 37 -1.27 -9.05 -0.41
N ASP A 38 -1.54 -8.33 -1.49
CA ASP A 38 -2.82 -7.67 -1.64
C ASP A 38 -3.93 -8.74 -1.67
N PRO A 39 -5.05 -8.52 -0.97
CA PRO A 39 -6.15 -9.45 -1.01
C PRO A 39 -6.63 -9.60 -2.46
N PRO A 40 -7.05 -10.80 -2.87
CA PRO A 40 -7.52 -11.03 -4.23
C PRO A 40 -8.71 -10.11 -4.53
N ALA A 41 -8.89 -9.78 -5.82
CA ALA A 41 -10.07 -9.03 -6.26
C ALA A 41 -11.35 -9.75 -5.84
N LEU A 42 -12.35 -8.98 -5.42
CA LEU A 42 -13.64 -9.55 -5.04
C LEU A 42 -14.35 -10.16 -6.26
N PRO A 43 -14.95 -11.35 -6.12
CA PRO A 43 -15.87 -11.85 -7.13
C PRO A 43 -17.15 -10.99 -7.16
N PRO A 44 -17.99 -11.12 -8.20
CA PRO A 44 -19.32 -10.53 -8.18
C PRO A 44 -20.09 -10.93 -6.92
N THR A 45 -20.82 -9.99 -6.33
CA THR A 45 -21.61 -10.25 -5.12
C THR A 45 -22.66 -11.34 -5.42
N PRO A 46 -22.64 -12.48 -4.70
CA PRO A 46 -23.62 -13.55 -4.90
C PRO A 46 -25.00 -13.12 -4.37
N ALA A 47 -26.06 -13.77 -4.88
CA ALA A 47 -27.44 -13.51 -4.43
C ALA A 47 -27.65 -13.74 -2.92
N HIS A 48 -26.91 -14.71 -2.36
CA HIS A 48 -26.91 -15.02 -0.92
C HIS A 48 -25.46 -15.02 -0.40
N PRO A 49 -24.95 -13.85 0.03
CA PRO A 49 -23.60 -13.72 0.58
C PRO A 49 -23.41 -14.54 1.85
N THR A 50 -22.34 -15.31 1.91
CA THR A 50 -21.92 -16.09 3.08
C THR A 50 -20.95 -15.30 3.95
N GLU A 51 -20.71 -15.77 5.18
CA GLU A 51 -19.69 -15.16 6.06
C GLU A 51 -18.30 -15.13 5.40
N ALA A 52 -17.92 -16.19 4.68
CA ALA A 52 -16.65 -16.23 3.95
C ALA A 52 -16.55 -15.10 2.90
N PHE A 53 -17.65 -14.79 2.21
CA PHE A 53 -17.69 -13.65 1.30
C PHE A 53 -17.49 -12.33 2.06
N TRP A 54 -18.19 -12.12 3.18
CA TRP A 54 -18.03 -10.90 3.97
C TRP A 54 -16.63 -10.73 4.56
N GLN A 55 -15.98 -11.83 4.95
CA GLN A 55 -14.57 -11.82 5.35
C GLN A 55 -13.66 -11.39 4.19
N SER A 56 -13.91 -11.85 2.96
CA SER A 56 -13.18 -11.39 1.78
C SER A 56 -13.38 -9.89 1.51
N VAL A 57 -14.60 -9.36 1.72
CA VAL A 57 -14.90 -7.92 1.63
C VAL A 57 -14.14 -7.15 2.72
N ARG A 58 -14.14 -7.65 3.97
CA ARG A 58 -13.43 -7.02 5.10
C ARG A 58 -11.92 -6.94 4.87
N GLN A 59 -11.34 -7.93 4.18
CA GLN A 59 -9.92 -7.95 3.82
C GLN A 59 -9.55 -6.84 2.83
N GLN A 60 -10.51 -6.32 2.05
CA GLN A 60 -10.27 -5.17 1.16
C GLN A 60 -10.02 -3.85 1.91
N PHE A 61 -10.22 -3.81 3.22
CA PHE A 61 -9.98 -2.62 4.04
C PHE A 61 -8.76 -2.82 4.94
N THR A 62 -7.95 -1.77 5.09
CA THR A 62 -6.72 -1.77 5.90
C THR A 62 -6.96 -1.62 7.40
N LEU A 63 -8.19 -1.90 7.87
CA LEU A 63 -8.54 -1.86 9.28
C LEU A 63 -7.78 -2.95 10.08
N PRO A 64 -7.16 -2.61 11.23
CA PRO A 64 -6.49 -3.57 12.09
C PRO A 64 -7.42 -4.73 12.52
N ALA A 65 -6.82 -5.88 12.82
CA ALA A 65 -7.56 -7.00 13.40
C ALA A 65 -8.16 -6.58 14.76
N GLY A 66 -9.37 -7.06 15.06
CA GLY A 66 -10.10 -6.71 16.29
C GLY A 66 -10.74 -5.31 16.29
N VAL A 67 -10.55 -4.51 15.23
CA VAL A 67 -11.24 -3.22 15.07
C VAL A 67 -12.41 -3.39 14.12
N ALA A 68 -13.58 -2.94 14.57
CA ALA A 68 -14.81 -2.90 13.80
C ALA A 68 -15.30 -1.45 13.64
N ILE A 69 -15.79 -1.11 12.45
CA ILE A 69 -16.46 0.17 12.22
C ILE A 69 -17.94 -0.02 12.42
N LEU A 70 -18.47 0.60 13.47
CA LEU A 70 -19.89 0.57 13.79
C LEU A 70 -20.66 1.71 13.12
N ASN A 71 -19.97 2.73 12.60
CA ASN A 71 -20.58 3.85 11.89
C ASN A 71 -19.82 4.15 10.58
N ALA A 72 -20.09 3.35 9.54
CA ALA A 72 -19.53 3.57 8.21
C ALA A 72 -20.26 4.67 7.40
N ALA A 73 -21.40 5.18 7.90
CA ALA A 73 -22.21 6.17 7.19
C ALA A 73 -21.64 7.60 7.30
N ASN A 74 -20.92 7.92 8.38
CA ASN A 74 -20.24 9.20 8.52
C ASN A 74 -18.89 9.21 7.78
N LEU A 75 -18.00 8.29 8.15
CA LEU A 75 -16.71 8.14 7.50
C LEU A 75 -16.35 6.66 7.44
N CYS A 76 -16.39 6.12 6.22
CA CYS A 76 -15.85 4.81 5.93
C CYS A 76 -14.39 4.98 5.45
N PRO A 77 -13.43 4.19 5.95
CA PRO A 77 -12.12 4.09 5.31
C PRO A 77 -12.32 3.61 3.87
N ALA A 78 -11.54 4.16 2.95
CA ALA A 78 -11.55 3.68 1.58
C ALA A 78 -11.14 2.20 1.54
N CYS A 79 -11.83 1.40 0.71
CA CYS A 79 -11.33 0.09 0.34
C CYS A 79 -10.03 0.25 -0.46
N ARG A 80 -9.19 -0.78 -0.47
CA ARG A 80 -7.90 -0.80 -1.18
C ARG A 80 -8.01 -0.35 -2.64
N PRO A 81 -8.94 -0.87 -3.47
CA PRO A 81 -9.05 -0.41 -4.85
C PRO A 81 -9.23 1.10 -5.00
N ALA A 82 -10.02 1.73 -4.11
CA ALA A 82 -10.22 3.17 -4.10
C ALA A 82 -8.99 3.92 -3.59
N ALA A 83 -8.37 3.44 -2.50
CA ALA A 83 -7.15 4.03 -1.95
C ALA A 83 -5.97 3.95 -2.94
N ASP A 84 -5.81 2.83 -3.62
CA ASP A 84 -4.75 2.59 -4.61
C ASP A 84 -4.97 3.42 -5.87
N ALA A 85 -6.23 3.59 -6.30
CA ALA A 85 -6.58 4.50 -7.38
C ALA A 85 -6.22 5.94 -7.02
N LEU A 86 -6.58 6.40 -5.81
CA LEU A 86 -6.22 7.73 -5.32
C LEU A 86 -4.70 7.92 -5.30
N ALA A 87 -3.96 6.99 -4.69
CA ALA A 87 -2.50 7.07 -4.60
C ALA A 87 -1.83 7.08 -5.98
N ARG A 88 -2.36 6.32 -6.94
CA ARG A 88 -1.88 6.32 -8.33
C ARG A 88 -2.10 7.66 -9.01
N VAL A 89 -3.30 8.23 -8.94
CA VAL A 89 -3.58 9.50 -9.63
C VAL A 89 -2.87 10.68 -8.97
N THR A 90 -2.67 10.65 -7.66
CA THR A 90 -1.83 11.63 -6.96
C THR A 90 -0.40 11.58 -7.46
N ARG A 91 0.22 10.39 -7.46
CA ARG A 91 1.59 10.22 -8.00
C ARG A 91 1.71 10.66 -9.45
N ALA A 92 0.73 10.31 -10.30
CA ALA A 92 0.76 10.68 -11.70
C ALA A 92 0.83 12.21 -11.91
N ILE A 93 0.19 13.00 -11.06
CA ILE A 93 0.25 14.47 -11.11
C ILE A 93 1.52 15.02 -10.49
N ASP A 94 1.99 14.42 -9.40
CA ASP A 94 3.25 14.83 -8.78
C ASP A 94 4.43 14.58 -9.73
N ASP A 95 4.37 13.50 -10.52
CA ASP A 95 5.38 13.13 -11.53
C ASP A 95 5.28 14.01 -12.78
N ASP A 96 4.06 14.33 -13.25
CA ASP A 96 3.82 15.24 -14.38
C ASP A 96 2.67 16.22 -14.11
N PRO A 97 2.98 17.48 -13.72
CA PRO A 97 1.96 18.48 -13.45
C PRO A 97 1.39 19.16 -14.71
N SER A 98 1.71 18.69 -15.93
CA SER A 98 1.28 19.29 -17.20
C SER A 98 -0.24 19.34 -17.37
N LEU A 99 -0.72 20.29 -18.19
CA LEU A 99 -2.14 20.39 -18.52
C LEU A 99 -2.65 19.16 -19.28
N GLU A 100 -1.81 18.55 -20.11
CA GLU A 100 -2.17 17.33 -20.84
C GLU A 100 -2.43 16.17 -19.87
N ASN A 101 -1.53 15.94 -18.91
CA ASN A 101 -1.73 14.89 -17.91
C ASN A 101 -2.97 15.14 -17.04
N ARG A 102 -3.28 16.41 -16.73
CA ARG A 102 -4.50 16.76 -15.96
C ARG A 102 -5.80 16.45 -16.72
N ARG A 103 -5.78 16.31 -18.05
CA ARG A 103 -6.96 15.97 -18.87
C ARG A 103 -7.61 14.65 -18.43
N GLN A 104 -6.81 13.72 -17.89
CA GLN A 104 -7.27 12.43 -17.36
C GLN A 104 -8.38 12.56 -16.30
N PHE A 105 -8.42 13.66 -15.53
CA PHE A 105 -9.43 13.85 -14.49
C PHE A 105 -10.82 14.14 -15.06
N GLY A 106 -10.87 14.87 -16.17
CA GLY A 106 -12.13 15.10 -16.89
C GLY A 106 -12.68 13.78 -17.42
N GLU A 107 -11.83 13.01 -18.10
CA GLU A 107 -12.21 11.71 -18.66
C GLU A 107 -12.61 10.70 -17.57
N GLY A 108 -11.84 10.62 -16.49
CA GLY A 108 -12.11 9.76 -15.34
C GLY A 108 -13.45 10.09 -14.67
N ARG A 109 -13.79 11.38 -14.56
CA ARG A 109 -15.09 11.81 -14.04
C ARG A 109 -16.25 11.37 -14.93
N GLU A 110 -16.14 11.55 -16.25
CA GLU A 110 -17.20 11.13 -17.17
C GLU A 110 -17.31 9.59 -17.26
N ALA A 111 -16.19 8.87 -17.11
CA ALA A 111 -16.21 7.42 -16.97
C ALA A 111 -16.95 6.99 -15.69
N ALA A 112 -16.64 7.59 -14.54
CA ALA A 112 -17.30 7.28 -13.27
C ALA A 112 -18.82 7.55 -13.34
N ARG A 113 -19.25 8.65 -13.96
CA ARG A 113 -20.68 8.95 -14.16
C ARG A 113 -21.38 7.87 -14.97
N ARG A 114 -20.76 7.40 -16.06
CA ARG A 114 -21.32 6.32 -16.89
C ARG A 114 -21.44 5.01 -16.11
N THR A 115 -20.43 4.66 -15.31
CA THR A 115 -20.46 3.45 -14.49
C THR A 115 -21.55 3.49 -13.42
N ILE A 116 -21.79 4.63 -12.79
CA ILE A 116 -22.81 4.78 -11.74
C ILE A 116 -24.23 4.81 -12.33
N ALA A 117 -24.38 5.27 -13.56
CA ALA A 117 -25.67 5.36 -14.23
C ALA A 117 -26.14 4.05 -14.89
N ALA A 118 -25.24 3.08 -15.06
CA ALA A 118 -25.52 1.76 -15.63
C ALA A 118 -26.06 0.79 -14.57
#